data_AF-I3CF53-F1
#
_entry.id   AF-I3CF53-F1
#
_cell.length_a   1.000
_cell.length_b   1.000
_cell.length_c   1.000
_cell.angle_alpha   90.00
_cell.angle_beta   90.00
_cell.angle_gamma   90.00
#
_symmetry.space_group_name_H-M   'P 1'
#
loop_
_entity.id
_entity.type
_entity.pdbx_description
1 polymer ?
#
loop_
_entity_poly.entity_id
_entity_poly.type
_entity_poly.pdbx_seq_one_letter_code
_entity_poly.pdbx_strand_id
1 'polypeptide(L)'
;MLDEQNLKQGDEIMSKNVPIPTEIKLHQQSKYLEITFESGEHFDFTCEFLRVFSPSAEVRGHTEAQAVLQEGKAAVNIEKIEPVGTYAVILYFDDGHNTGIYSWDWFYHLGKNQDQLWTDYLNALEKAGKNRFITSK
;
A
#
# COMPACT_ATOMS: atom_id res chain seq x y z
N MET A 1 6.38 41.11 -0.71
CA MET A 1 7.34 39.99 -0.76
C MET A 1 6.99 39.05 0.38
N LEU A 2 6.22 38.00 0.08
CA LEU A 2 6.11 36.79 0.89
C LEU A 2 6.08 35.66 -0.13
N ASP A 3 7.11 34.82 -0.07
CA ASP A 3 7.44 33.77 -1.04
C ASP A 3 6.36 32.69 -1.17
N GLU A 4 5.82 32.56 -2.39
CA GLU A 4 4.83 31.57 -2.84
C GLU A 4 5.43 30.15 -3.05
N GLN A 5 6.51 29.79 -2.36
CA GLN A 5 7.37 28.64 -2.72
C GLN A 5 7.11 27.32 -1.96
N ASN A 6 6.07 27.21 -1.11
CA ASN A 6 5.92 26.03 -0.24
C ASN A 6 4.78 25.06 -0.60
N LEU A 7 4.40 24.95 -1.88
CA LEU A 7 3.38 23.99 -2.35
C LEU A 7 3.86 23.05 -3.47
N LYS A 8 5.16 22.72 -3.52
CA LYS A 8 5.73 21.87 -4.59
C LYS A 8 6.63 20.75 -4.09
N GLN A 9 6.19 20.02 -3.06
CA GLN A 9 6.95 18.85 -2.57
C GLN A 9 6.05 17.62 -2.37
N GLY A 10 5.17 17.37 -3.35
CA GLY A 10 4.31 16.18 -3.40
C GLY A 10 4.30 15.43 -4.74
N ASP A 11 4.81 16.03 -5.83
CA ASP A 11 4.59 15.53 -7.20
C ASP A 11 5.87 15.18 -7.99
N GLU A 12 7.07 15.23 -7.38
CA GLU A 12 8.35 15.02 -8.09
C GLU A 12 9.04 13.68 -7.76
N ILE A 13 8.26 12.64 -7.49
CA ILE A 13 8.72 11.24 -7.52
C ILE A 13 7.91 10.41 -8.53
N MET A 14 7.29 11.05 -9.53
CA MET A 14 6.75 10.34 -10.67
C MET A 14 7.90 9.90 -11.56
N SER A 15 8.49 8.75 -11.23
CA SER A 15 9.45 8.05 -12.08
C SER A 15 8.83 7.92 -13.47
N LYS A 16 9.34 8.67 -14.44
CA LYS A 16 8.86 8.78 -15.84
C LYS A 16 8.87 7.46 -16.64
N ASN A 17 9.01 6.30 -15.98
CA ASN A 17 9.19 5.01 -16.63
C ASN A 17 8.67 3.81 -15.81
N VAL A 18 7.68 4.00 -14.94
CA VAL A 18 7.04 2.85 -14.28
C VAL A 18 6.18 2.12 -15.32
N PRO A 19 6.36 0.80 -15.50
CA PRO A 19 5.52 0.04 -16.41
C PRO A 19 4.06 0.13 -15.98
N ILE A 20 3.14 0.20 -16.95
CA ILE A 20 1.71 0.19 -16.66
C ILE A 20 1.30 -1.27 -16.39
N PRO A 21 0.39 -1.53 -15.45
CA PRO A 21 -0.14 -2.87 -15.29
C PRO A 21 -1.01 -3.27 -16.48
N THR A 22 -0.74 -4.45 -17.03
CA THR A 22 -1.57 -5.08 -18.06
C THR A 22 -2.75 -5.82 -17.46
N GLU A 23 -2.57 -6.38 -16.25
CA GLU A 23 -3.56 -7.21 -15.60
C GLU A 23 -3.52 -7.03 -14.08
N ILE A 24 -4.71 -6.92 -13.48
CA ILE A 24 -4.90 -6.87 -12.04
C ILE A 24 -5.97 -7.90 -11.68
N LYS A 25 -5.60 -8.92 -10.92
CA LYS A 25 -6.49 -10.00 -10.49
C LYS A 25 -6.61 -10.04 -8.98
N LEU A 26 -7.84 -9.91 -8.49
CA LEU A 26 -8.14 -10.01 -7.08
C LEU A 26 -8.64 -11.42 -6.74
N HIS A 27 -7.87 -12.14 -5.94
CA HIS A 27 -8.22 -13.45 -5.40
C HIS A 27 -8.83 -13.28 -4.00
N GLN A 28 -10.10 -12.88 -3.93
CA GLN A 28 -10.80 -12.59 -2.67
C GLN A 28 -10.81 -13.78 -1.68
N GLN A 29 -10.94 -15.02 -2.16
CA GLN A 29 -10.93 -16.20 -1.28
C GLN A 29 -9.56 -16.43 -0.64
N SER A 30 -8.48 -16.25 -1.42
CA SER A 30 -7.11 -16.42 -0.95
C SER A 30 -6.56 -15.16 -0.27
N LYS A 31 -7.23 -14.01 -0.41
CA LYS A 31 -6.80 -12.69 0.07
C LYS A 31 -5.49 -12.20 -0.57
N TYR A 32 -5.33 -12.44 -1.86
CA TYR A 32 -4.19 -11.95 -2.65
C TYR A 32 -4.65 -11.06 -3.80
N LEU A 33 -3.85 -10.05 -4.10
CA LEU A 33 -3.92 -9.24 -5.29
C LEU A 33 -2.70 -9.55 -6.16
N GLU A 34 -2.97 -9.94 -7.38
CA GLU A 34 -1.97 -10.20 -8.40
C GLU A 34 -1.94 -9.02 -9.37
N ILE A 35 -0.76 -8.50 -9.66
CA ILE A 35 -0.54 -7.45 -10.65
C ILE A 35 0.56 -7.86 -11.62
N THR A 36 0.25 -7.77 -12.90
CA THR A 36 1.21 -8.01 -13.99
C THR A 36 1.45 -6.71 -14.72
N PHE A 37 2.72 -6.39 -14.92
CA PHE A 37 3.19 -5.18 -15.58
C PHE A 37 3.55 -5.44 -17.05
N GLU A 38 3.46 -4.41 -17.89
CA GLU A 38 3.89 -4.47 -19.30
C GLU A 38 5.36 -4.86 -19.49
N SER A 39 6.20 -4.65 -18.47
CA SER A 39 7.59 -5.12 -18.45
C SER A 39 7.73 -6.64 -18.39
N GLY A 40 6.64 -7.37 -18.14
CA GLY A 40 6.63 -8.81 -17.86
C GLY A 40 6.88 -9.14 -16.39
N GLU A 41 7.11 -8.14 -15.54
CA GLU A 41 7.19 -8.33 -14.09
C GLU A 41 5.82 -8.61 -13.50
N HIS A 42 5.80 -9.49 -12.51
CA HIS A 42 4.61 -9.96 -11.85
C HIS A 42 4.81 -9.91 -10.36
N PHE A 43 3.82 -9.39 -9.63
CA PHE A 43 3.87 -9.29 -8.18
C PHE A 43 2.55 -9.74 -7.57
N ASP A 44 2.68 -10.52 -6.50
CA ASP A 44 1.61 -11.04 -5.69
C ASP A 44 1.66 -10.43 -4.28
N PHE A 45 0.60 -9.70 -3.94
CA PHE A 45 0.49 -9.00 -2.67
C PHE A 45 -0.64 -9.60 -1.83
N THR A 46 -0.39 -9.86 -0.55
CA THR A 46 -1.49 -10.15 0.37
C THR A 46 -2.33 -8.89 0.62
N CYS A 47 -3.63 -9.06 0.87
CA CYS A 47 -4.49 -7.96 1.27
C CYS A 47 -3.99 -7.29 2.57
N GLU A 48 -3.44 -8.08 3.50
CA GLU A 48 -2.78 -7.57 4.71
C GLU A 48 -1.61 -6.65 4.34
N PHE A 49 -0.70 -7.10 3.50
CA PHE A 49 0.47 -6.34 3.10
C PHE A 49 0.07 -4.99 2.48
N LEU A 50 -0.89 -5.00 1.55
CA LEU A 50 -1.38 -3.76 0.95
C LEU A 50 -2.01 -2.85 1.99
N ARG A 51 -2.79 -3.38 2.93
CA ARG A 51 -3.46 -2.59 3.96
C ARG A 51 -2.49 -1.92 4.92
N VAL A 52 -1.43 -2.62 5.33
CA VAL A 52 -0.43 -2.09 6.28
C VAL A 52 0.51 -1.09 5.63
N PHE A 53 0.77 -1.23 4.32
CA PHE A 53 1.54 -0.29 3.50
C PHE A 53 0.66 0.65 2.68
N SER A 54 -0.57 0.93 3.15
CA SER A 54 -1.46 1.86 2.46
C SER A 54 -0.84 3.27 2.45
N PRO A 55 -0.78 3.95 1.29
CA PRO A 55 -0.19 5.29 1.18
C PRO A 55 -1.07 6.41 1.76
N SER A 56 -2.24 6.09 2.33
CA SER A 56 -3.12 7.07 2.98
C SER A 56 -2.39 7.85 4.08
N ALA A 57 -2.70 9.15 4.19
CA ALA A 57 -2.15 10.05 5.20
C ALA A 57 -2.34 9.55 6.65
N GLU A 58 -3.36 8.73 6.89
CA GLU A 58 -3.63 8.07 8.17
C GLU A 58 -2.57 7.02 8.56
N VAL A 59 -1.94 6.37 7.58
CA VAL A 59 -0.94 5.31 7.81
C VAL A 59 0.48 5.88 7.79
N ARG A 60 0.77 6.82 6.89
CA ARG A 60 2.10 7.44 6.81
C ARG A 60 2.36 8.51 7.89
N GLY A 61 1.31 9.17 8.38
CA GLY A 61 1.48 10.42 9.12
C GLY A 61 2.14 11.50 8.25
N HIS A 62 2.24 12.73 8.74
CA HIS A 62 2.95 13.81 8.02
C HIS A 62 4.49 13.68 8.12
N THR A 63 4.99 12.79 8.98
CA THR A 63 6.42 12.51 9.22
C THR A 63 6.61 11.03 9.59
N GLU A 64 7.76 10.41 9.34
CA GLU A 64 8.05 8.99 9.66
C GLU A 64 7.76 8.63 11.14
N ALA A 65 7.86 9.61 12.05
CA ALA A 65 7.53 9.46 13.47
C ALA A 65 6.02 9.33 13.77
N GLN A 66 5.16 9.66 12.81
CA GLN A 66 3.71 9.58 12.91
C GLN A 66 3.13 8.39 12.14
N ALA A 67 3.97 7.59 11.48
CA ALA A 67 3.51 6.38 10.82
C ALA A 67 2.91 5.43 11.87
N VAL A 68 1.60 5.20 11.78
CA VAL A 68 0.90 4.35 12.74
C VAL A 68 1.09 2.91 12.33
N LEU A 69 1.84 2.16 13.14
CA LEU A 69 1.98 0.72 12.98
C LEU A 69 0.60 0.05 13.06
N GLN A 70 0.15 -0.45 11.91
CA GLN A 70 -1.12 -1.15 11.78
C GLN A 70 -1.00 -2.54 12.43
N GLU A 71 -1.99 -2.93 13.22
CA GLU A 71 -2.06 -4.24 13.90
C GLU A 71 -3.42 -4.87 13.71
N GLY A 72 -3.52 -6.19 13.90
CA GLY A 72 -4.78 -6.91 13.73
C GLY A 72 -5.32 -6.98 12.30
N LYS A 73 -4.50 -6.68 11.29
CA LYS A 73 -4.92 -6.62 9.88
C LYS A 73 -4.72 -7.92 9.08
N ALA A 74 -4.26 -9.00 9.70
CA ALA A 74 -4.09 -10.30 9.04
C ALA A 74 -5.36 -10.85 8.38
N ALA A 75 -6.53 -10.50 8.92
CA ALA A 75 -7.81 -10.96 8.39
C ALA A 75 -8.37 -10.08 7.27
N VAL A 76 -7.76 -8.92 7.00
CA VAL A 76 -8.32 -7.93 6.06
C VAL A 76 -8.42 -8.48 4.65
N ASN A 77 -9.46 -8.07 3.93
CA ASN A 77 -9.66 -8.41 2.53
C ASN A 77 -9.96 -7.16 1.72
N ILE A 78 -9.73 -7.23 0.41
CA ILE A 78 -10.13 -6.19 -0.53
C ILE A 78 -11.52 -6.57 -1.07
N GLU A 79 -12.49 -5.70 -0.87
CA GLU A 79 -13.85 -5.87 -1.38
C GLU A 79 -13.96 -5.49 -2.85
N LYS A 80 -13.37 -4.34 -3.21
CA LYS A 80 -13.40 -3.83 -4.58
C LYS A 80 -12.16 -3.01 -4.92
N ILE A 81 -11.90 -2.91 -6.21
CA ILE A 81 -10.81 -2.13 -6.78
C ILE A 81 -11.42 -1.18 -7.79
N GLU A 82 -11.15 0.11 -7.65
CA GLU A 82 -11.65 1.11 -8.59
C GLU A 82 -10.48 1.83 -9.26
N PRO A 83 -10.45 1.90 -10.60
CA PRO A 83 -9.42 2.65 -11.30
C PRO A 83 -9.58 4.16 -11.05
N VAL A 84 -8.45 4.83 -10.83
CA VAL A 84 -8.36 6.29 -10.72
C VAL A 84 -7.49 6.82 -11.84
N GLY A 85 -8.15 7.34 -12.88
CA GLY A 85 -7.49 7.78 -14.09
C GLY A 85 -6.71 6.64 -14.75
N THR A 86 -5.46 6.90 -15.10
CA THR A 86 -4.57 5.94 -15.79
C THR A 86 -3.32 5.60 -14.99
N TYR A 87 -3.18 6.08 -13.75
CA TYR A 87 -1.94 6.01 -12.98
C TYR A 87 -2.08 5.30 -11.63
N ALA A 88 -3.31 5.01 -11.18
CA ALA A 88 -3.57 4.45 -9.87
C ALA A 88 -4.91 3.69 -9.80
N VAL A 89 -5.08 2.95 -8.71
CA VAL A 89 -6.37 2.36 -8.27
C VAL A 89 -6.63 2.68 -6.82
N ILE A 90 -7.90 2.80 -6.44
CA ILE A 90 -8.34 2.77 -5.05
C ILE A 90 -8.63 1.32 -4.68
N LEU A 91 -8.03 0.88 -3.57
CA LEU A 91 -8.37 -0.40 -2.94
C LEU A 91 -9.34 -0.14 -1.79
N TYR A 92 -10.50 -0.80 -1.85
CA TYR A 92 -11.49 -0.78 -0.80
C TYR A 92 -11.34 -2.03 0.04
N PHE A 93 -11.03 -1.85 1.32
CA PHE A 93 -10.85 -2.92 2.28
C PHE A 93 -12.09 -3.08 3.15
N ASP A 94 -12.41 -4.34 3.48
CA ASP A 94 -13.57 -4.74 4.31
C ASP A 94 -13.49 -4.21 5.76
N ASP A 95 -12.30 -3.84 6.22
CA ASP A 95 -12.07 -3.20 7.53
C ASP A 95 -12.52 -1.72 7.56
N GLY A 96 -13.20 -1.24 6.52
CA GLY A 96 -13.72 0.12 6.38
C GLY A 96 -12.72 1.12 5.77
N HIS A 97 -11.53 0.67 5.37
CA HIS A 97 -10.52 1.51 4.73
C HIS A 97 -10.78 1.63 3.23
N ASN A 98 -11.15 2.81 2.76
CA ASN A 98 -11.57 3.05 1.38
C ASN A 98 -10.88 4.27 0.73
N THR A 99 -9.86 4.83 1.38
CA THR A 99 -9.15 6.03 0.93
C THR A 99 -7.76 5.73 0.37
N GLY A 100 -7.37 4.45 0.31
CA GLY A 100 -6.05 4.02 -0.14
C GLY A 100 -5.91 4.10 -1.66
N ILE A 101 -5.27 5.15 -2.17
CA ILE A 101 -4.93 5.30 -3.59
C ILE A 101 -3.55 4.72 -3.85
N TYR A 102 -3.49 3.61 -4.57
CA TYR A 102 -2.26 2.91 -4.92
C TYR A 102 -1.89 3.26 -6.35
N SER A 103 -0.83 4.05 -6.53
CA SER A 103 -0.24 4.30 -7.84
C SER A 103 0.51 3.08 -8.35
N TRP A 104 0.69 2.98 -9.66
CA TRP A 104 1.51 1.92 -10.28
C TRP A 104 2.94 1.92 -9.75
N ASP A 105 3.51 3.11 -9.55
CA ASP A 105 4.84 3.29 -8.93
C ASP A 105 4.88 2.66 -7.53
N TRP A 106 3.84 2.89 -6.74
CA TRP A 106 3.76 2.34 -5.40
C TRP A 106 3.66 0.81 -5.42
N PHE A 107 2.81 0.21 -6.27
CA PHE A 107 2.77 -1.25 -6.44
C PHE A 107 4.13 -1.79 -6.87
N TYR A 108 4.79 -1.13 -7.81
CA TYR A 108 6.10 -1.57 -8.29
C TYR A 108 7.14 -1.51 -7.15
N HIS A 109 7.20 -0.40 -6.41
CA HIS A 109 8.08 -0.26 -5.25
C HIS A 109 7.81 -1.33 -4.18
N LEU A 110 6.53 -1.55 -3.86
CA LEU A 110 6.09 -2.58 -2.93
C LEU A 110 6.54 -3.97 -3.38
N GLY A 111 6.39 -4.30 -4.68
CA GLY A 111 6.78 -5.58 -5.23
C GLY A 111 8.29 -5.81 -5.20
N LYS A 112 9.08 -4.79 -5.56
CA LYS A 112 10.55 -4.88 -5.53
C LYS A 112 11.13 -4.99 -4.12
N ASN A 113 10.46 -4.41 -3.12
CA ASN A 113 10.94 -4.35 -1.74
C ASN A 113 10.10 -5.20 -0.77
N GLN A 114 9.24 -6.09 -1.29
CA GLN A 114 8.23 -6.80 -0.51
C GLN A 114 8.81 -7.53 0.69
N ASP A 115 9.88 -8.30 0.49
CA ASP A 115 10.52 -9.11 1.53
C ASP A 115 11.12 -8.25 2.65
N GLN A 116 11.83 -7.18 2.26
CA GLN A 116 12.45 -6.25 3.20
C GLN A 116 11.40 -5.49 4.00
N LEU A 117 10.44 -4.86 3.31
CA LEU A 117 9.34 -4.12 3.93
C LEU A 117 8.57 -5.01 4.89
N TRP A 118 8.27 -6.24 4.49
CA TRP A 118 7.56 -7.18 5.33
C TRP A 118 8.35 -7.56 6.57
N THR A 119 9.64 -7.83 6.42
CA THR A 119 10.54 -8.13 7.54
C THR A 119 10.60 -6.96 8.53
N ASP A 120 10.73 -5.72 8.03
CA ASP A 120 10.71 -4.51 8.87
C ASP A 120 9.38 -4.36 9.63
N TYR A 121 8.24 -4.60 8.97
CA TYR A 121 6.94 -4.57 9.60
C TYR A 121 6.79 -5.62 10.72
N LEU A 122 7.22 -6.86 10.48
CA LEU A 122 7.20 -7.92 11.50
C LEU A 122 8.09 -7.55 12.70
N ASN A 123 9.29 -7.02 12.45
CA ASN A 123 10.18 -6.55 13.50
C ASN A 123 9.58 -5.39 14.29
N ALA A 124 8.88 -4.47 13.63
CA ALA A 124 8.20 -3.36 14.28
C ALA A 124 7.06 -3.85 15.19
N LEU A 125 6.26 -4.82 14.73
CA LEU A 125 5.23 -5.46 15.55
C LEU A 125 5.80 -6.15 16.78
N GLU A 126 6.87 -6.93 16.62
CA GLU A 126 7.53 -7.61 17.72
C GLU A 126 8.07 -6.62 18.75
N LYS A 127 8.77 -5.57 18.31
CA LYS A 127 9.28 -4.49 19.20
C LYS A 127 8.17 -3.75 19.94
N ALA A 128 7.02 -3.57 19.30
CA ALA A 128 5.86 -2.93 19.89
C ALA A 128 5.01 -3.89 20.77
N GLY A 129 5.32 -5.19 20.78
CA GLY A 129 4.51 -6.21 21.45
C GLY A 129 3.12 -6.39 20.84
N LYS A 130 2.94 -6.04 19.56
CA LYS A 130 1.68 -6.11 18.82
C LYS A 130 1.61 -7.37 17.96
N ASN A 131 0.41 -7.71 17.48
CA ASN A 131 0.20 -8.89 16.64
C ASN A 131 -0.51 -8.54 15.33
N ARG A 132 -0.19 -9.31 14.28
CA ARG A 132 -0.88 -9.27 12.99
C ARG A 132 -2.35 -9.72 13.12
N PHE A 133 -2.63 -10.62 14.04
CA PHE A 133 -3.99 -11.10 14.32
C PHE A 133 -4.68 -10.22 15.36
N ILE A 134 -5.99 -10.02 15.19
CA ILE A 134 -6.82 -9.38 16.22
C ILE A 134 -6.70 -10.23 17.48
N THR A 135 -6.10 -9.66 18.52
CA THR A 135 -5.97 -10.35 19.80
C THR A 135 -7.21 -10.01 20.61
N SER A 136 -8.22 -10.88 20.59
CA SER A 136 -9.35 -10.76 21.50
C SER A 136 -8.85 -10.94 22.94
N LYS A 137 -9.07 -9.93 23.78
CA LYS A 137 -8.74 -9.93 25.20
C LYS A 137 -9.84 -10.61 26.02
#